data_AF-A0A223MB00-F1
#
_entry.id   AF-A0A223MB00-F1
#
_cell.length_a   1.000
_cell.length_b   1.000
_cell.length_c   1.000
_cell.angle_alpha   90.00
_cell.angle_beta   90.00
_cell.angle_gamma   90.00
#
_symmetry.space_group_name_H-M   'P 1'
#
loop_
_entity.id
_entity.type
_entity.pdbx_description
1 polymer ?
#
loop_
_entity_poly.entity_id
_entity_poly.type
_entity_poly.pdbx_seq_one_letter_code
_entity_poly.pdbx_strand_id
1 'polypeptide(L)'
;MNFKNFKHDFIKHISSESYAKILTIYSEINFLTYKWMRDNNVKIVNCPITTQSISSPMGLGSDSLPYKVISKNNPNFEFYLADSMQFHLELFLRTKNVESVGYIAPTFRGENVDERHLHQFNHFEIETKKPLVETKKNDYKLSKIFS
;
A
#
# COMPACT_ATOMS: atom_id res chain seq x y z
N MET A 1 20.00 3.24 -10.21
CA MET A 1 19.47 3.85 -11.46
C MET A 1 19.36 5.35 -11.21
N ASN A 2 20.05 6.20 -11.99
CA ASN A 2 19.96 7.65 -11.76
C ASN A 2 18.59 8.17 -12.23
N PHE A 3 17.77 8.70 -11.32
CA PHE A 3 16.40 9.18 -11.61
C PHE A 3 16.37 10.23 -12.74
N LYS A 4 17.42 11.05 -12.87
CA LYS A 4 17.54 12.03 -13.96
C LYS A 4 17.69 11.35 -15.33
N ASN A 5 18.42 10.24 -15.39
CA ASN A 5 18.61 9.48 -16.63
C ASN A 5 17.35 8.68 -16.99
N PHE A 6 16.62 8.16 -15.98
CA PHE A 6 15.35 7.47 -16.21
C PHE A 6 14.32 8.35 -16.92
N LYS A 7 14.25 9.65 -16.58
CA LYS A 7 13.33 10.60 -17.22
C LYS A 7 13.65 10.84 -18.70
N HIS A 8 14.93 10.83 -19.08
CA HIS A 8 15.35 11.05 -20.47
C HIS A 8 15.10 9.82 -21.34
N ASP A 9 15.34 8.62 -20.78
CA ASP A 9 15.24 7.34 -21.48
C ASP A 9 14.00 6.53 -21.05
N PHE A 10 12.93 7.19 -20.61
CA PHE A 10 11.76 6.53 -20.01
C PHE A 10 11.20 5.40 -20.89
N ILE A 11 10.95 5.70 -22.17
CA ILE A 11 10.43 4.72 -23.15
C ILE A 11 11.36 3.52 -23.27
N LYS A 12 12.67 3.77 -23.41
CA LYS A 12 13.68 2.71 -23.51
C LYS A 12 13.68 1.82 -22.26
N HIS A 13 13.52 2.39 -21.08
CA HIS A 13 13.47 1.62 -19.84
C HIS A 13 12.20 0.77 -19.72
N ILE A 14 11.02 1.33 -19.97
CA ILE A 14 9.75 0.58 -19.88
C ILE A 14 9.61 -0.48 -20.97
N SER A 15 10.25 -0.28 -22.13
CA SER A 15 10.29 -1.25 -23.23
C SER A 15 11.33 -2.35 -23.05
N SER A 16 12.13 -2.33 -21.97
CA SER A 16 13.15 -3.34 -21.73
C SER A 16 12.56 -4.66 -21.23
N GLU A 17 13.19 -5.78 -21.58
CA GLU A 17 12.81 -7.12 -21.09
C GLU A 17 12.87 -7.22 -19.56
N SER A 18 13.84 -6.56 -18.94
CA SER A 18 13.96 -6.47 -17.48
C SER A 18 12.73 -5.82 -16.86
N TYR A 19 12.19 -4.76 -17.47
CA TYR A 19 10.96 -4.12 -16.99
C TYR A 19 9.75 -5.03 -17.17
N ALA A 20 9.66 -5.79 -18.27
CA ALA A 20 8.61 -6.79 -18.47
C ALA A 20 8.62 -7.89 -17.39
N LYS A 21 9.81 -8.34 -16.96
CA LYS A 21 9.97 -9.28 -15.84
C LYS A 21 9.48 -8.69 -14.52
N ILE A 22 9.83 -7.43 -14.24
CA ILE A 22 9.35 -6.70 -13.06
C ILE A 22 7.81 -6.62 -13.07
N LEU A 23 7.21 -6.24 -14.20
CA LEU A 23 5.75 -6.18 -14.33
C LEU A 23 5.09 -7.54 -14.05
N THR A 24 5.68 -8.63 -14.56
CA THR A 24 5.17 -9.99 -14.31
C THR A 24 5.21 -10.33 -12.81
N ILE A 25 6.34 -10.05 -12.14
CA ILE A 25 6.48 -10.28 -10.70
C ILE A 25 5.45 -9.46 -9.90
N TYR A 26 5.31 -8.17 -10.20
CA TYR A 26 4.32 -7.32 -9.51
C TYR A 26 2.88 -7.78 -9.76
N SER A 27 2.57 -8.25 -10.97
CA SER A 27 1.26 -8.83 -11.30
C SER A 27 0.96 -10.05 -10.41
N GLU A 28 1.90 -10.98 -10.31
CA GLU A 28 1.75 -12.18 -9.47
C GLU A 28 1.66 -11.83 -7.98
N ILE A 29 2.47 -10.90 -7.48
CA ILE A 29 2.39 -10.47 -6.08
C ILE A 29 1.00 -9.92 -5.75
N ASN A 30 0.44 -9.07 -6.63
CA ASN A 30 -0.90 -8.51 -6.42
C ASN A 30 -1.97 -9.60 -6.47
N PHE A 31 -1.92 -10.48 -7.47
CA PHE A 31 -2.88 -11.58 -7.61
C PHE A 31 -2.84 -12.51 -6.39
N LEU A 32 -1.65 -12.95 -5.98
CA LEU A 32 -1.47 -13.85 -4.84
C LEU A 32 -1.88 -13.21 -3.53
N THR A 33 -1.65 -11.90 -3.35
CA THR A 33 -2.10 -11.16 -2.15
C THR A 33 -3.63 -11.12 -2.08
N TYR A 34 -4.31 -10.75 -3.17
CA TYR A 34 -5.77 -10.76 -3.21
C TYR A 34 -6.35 -12.16 -3.05
N LYS A 35 -5.72 -13.17 -3.67
CA LYS A 35 -6.11 -14.56 -3.50
C LYS A 35 -6.00 -14.98 -2.04
N TRP A 36 -4.87 -14.70 -1.39
CA TRP A 36 -4.65 -15.00 0.02
C TRP A 36 -5.69 -14.30 0.91
N MET A 37 -6.01 -13.03 0.65
CA MET A 37 -7.06 -12.31 1.37
C MET A 37 -8.43 -13.02 1.25
N ARG A 38 -8.79 -13.44 0.03
CA ARG A 38 -10.05 -14.16 -0.24
C ARG A 38 -10.09 -15.52 0.46
N ASP A 39 -9.01 -16.29 0.37
CA ASP A 39 -8.89 -17.61 1.01
C ASP A 39 -8.98 -17.51 2.54
N ASN A 40 -8.57 -16.38 3.12
CA ASN A 40 -8.61 -16.10 4.56
C ASN A 40 -9.85 -15.28 5.00
N ASN A 41 -10.90 -15.22 4.19
CA ASN A 41 -12.15 -14.51 4.49
C ASN A 41 -12.00 -13.00 4.79
N VAL A 42 -10.93 -12.37 4.29
CA VAL A 42 -10.73 -10.92 4.39
C VAL A 42 -11.63 -10.23 3.37
N LYS A 43 -12.44 -9.27 3.83
CA LYS A 43 -13.24 -8.42 2.93
C LYS A 43 -12.33 -7.37 2.30
N ILE A 44 -12.12 -7.51 0.98
CA ILE A 44 -11.33 -6.57 0.19
C ILE A 44 -12.17 -5.32 -0.06
N VAL A 45 -11.64 -4.15 0.28
CA VAL A 45 -12.34 -2.86 0.20
C VAL A 45 -11.46 -1.79 -0.44
N ASN A 46 -12.08 -0.73 -0.93
CA ASN A 46 -11.42 0.51 -1.30
C ASN A 46 -11.76 1.57 -0.24
N CYS A 47 -10.74 2.27 0.24
CA CYS A 47 -10.88 3.37 1.19
C CYS A 47 -10.64 4.72 0.49
N PRO A 48 -11.24 5.82 0.98
CA PRO A 48 -10.91 7.16 0.50
C PRO A 48 -9.42 7.47 0.73
N ILE A 49 -8.74 7.86 -0.34
CA ILE A 49 -7.33 8.29 -0.31
C ILE A 49 -7.21 9.75 0.12
N THR A 50 -8.22 10.57 -0.13
CA THR A 50 -8.27 11.96 0.32
C THR A 50 -8.98 12.06 1.66
N THR A 51 -8.35 12.72 2.63
CA THR A 51 -8.88 12.88 3.98
C THR A 51 -8.73 14.32 4.46
N GLN A 52 -9.71 14.83 5.23
CA GLN A 52 -9.62 16.14 5.88
C GLN A 52 -8.84 16.08 7.21
N SER A 53 -8.54 14.88 7.70
CA SER A 53 -7.66 14.64 8.85
C SER A 53 -6.32 14.09 8.38
N ILE A 54 -5.25 14.37 9.12
CA ILE A 54 -4.01 13.59 9.02
C ILE A 54 -4.35 12.13 9.36
N SER A 55 -4.06 11.20 8.45
CA SER A 55 -4.38 9.77 8.61
C SER A 55 -3.39 9.02 9.50
N SER A 56 -2.19 9.58 9.71
CA SER A 56 -1.27 9.17 10.78
C SER A 56 -0.85 10.37 11.63
N PRO A 57 -1.47 10.60 12.79
CA PRO A 57 -0.89 11.51 13.77
C PRO A 57 0.49 10.98 14.18
N MET A 58 1.50 11.86 14.31
CA MET A 58 2.82 11.49 14.85
C MET A 58 2.63 10.69 16.15
N GLY A 59 3.02 9.43 16.12
CA GLY A 59 2.74 8.44 17.16
C GLY A 59 3.34 7.09 16.79
N LEU A 60 3.34 6.14 17.75
CA LEU A 60 4.06 4.85 17.68
C LEU A 60 3.75 3.94 16.47
N GLY A 61 2.83 4.33 15.58
CA GLY A 61 2.41 3.59 14.40
C GLY A 61 2.89 4.13 13.05
N SER A 62 3.25 5.42 12.91
CA SER A 62 3.89 5.97 11.71
C SER A 62 4.37 7.41 11.94
N ASP A 63 5.68 7.62 11.80
CA ASP A 63 6.36 8.93 11.88
C ASP A 63 6.43 9.61 10.48
N SER A 64 5.30 9.67 9.78
CA SER A 64 5.21 10.21 8.42
C SER A 64 4.88 11.70 8.38
N LEU A 65 5.53 12.43 7.48
CA LEU A 65 5.08 13.78 7.12
C LEU A 65 3.87 13.70 6.18
N PRO A 66 2.75 14.40 6.45
CA PRO A 66 1.55 14.32 5.63
C PRO A 66 1.72 15.05 4.28
N TYR A 67 1.07 14.54 3.23
CA TYR A 67 1.05 15.18 1.92
C TYR A 67 -0.19 16.07 1.77
N LYS A 68 -0.03 17.39 1.98
CA LYS A 68 -1.12 18.38 1.90
C LYS A 68 -1.42 18.78 0.46
N VAL A 69 -2.71 18.86 0.13
CA VAL A 69 -3.23 19.28 -1.18
C VAL A 69 -4.20 20.43 -0.99
N ILE A 70 -4.08 21.46 -1.84
CA ILE A 70 -4.96 22.62 -1.86
C ILE A 70 -5.69 22.62 -3.20
N SER A 71 -7.03 22.72 -3.18
CA SER A 71 -7.82 22.76 -4.41
C SER A 71 -7.55 24.06 -5.18
N LYS A 72 -7.18 23.93 -6.46
CA LYS A 72 -6.97 25.09 -7.34
C LYS A 72 -8.24 25.94 -7.50
N ASN A 73 -9.41 25.30 -7.52
CA ASN A 73 -10.70 25.97 -7.75
C ASN A 73 -11.34 26.47 -6.44
N ASN A 74 -10.83 26.04 -5.29
CA ASN A 74 -11.27 26.51 -3.98
C ASN A 74 -10.09 26.50 -2.99
N PRO A 75 -9.34 27.61 -2.87
CA PRO A 75 -8.16 27.68 -2.01
C PRO A 75 -8.46 27.44 -0.51
N ASN A 76 -9.71 27.62 -0.09
CA ASN A 76 -10.13 27.34 1.29
C ASN A 76 -10.43 25.84 1.52
N PHE A 77 -10.39 25.03 0.47
CA PHE A 77 -10.56 23.58 0.56
C PHE A 77 -9.19 22.90 0.51
N GLU A 78 -8.73 22.48 1.68
CA GLU A 78 -7.49 21.75 1.89
C GLU A 78 -7.81 20.32 2.33
N PHE A 79 -7.02 19.37 1.85
CA PHE A 79 -7.12 17.97 2.25
C PHE A 79 -5.73 17.32 2.21
N TYR A 80 -5.63 16.12 2.74
CA TYR A 80 -4.40 15.33 2.77
C TYR A 80 -4.59 14.06 1.94
N LEU A 81 -3.48 13.56 1.40
CA LEU A 81 -3.41 12.21 0.86
C LEU A 81 -3.06 11.24 1.97
N ALA A 82 -3.74 10.10 2.01
CA ALA A 82 -3.58 9.09 3.05
C ALA A 82 -2.20 8.43 2.98
N ASP A 83 -1.54 8.32 4.13
CA ASP A 83 -0.32 7.52 4.33
C ASP A 83 -0.63 6.08 4.80
N SER A 84 -1.78 5.90 5.44
CA SER A 84 -2.43 4.64 5.78
C SER A 84 -3.95 4.87 5.82
N MET A 85 -4.72 3.80 5.63
CA MET A 85 -6.18 3.81 5.77
C MET A 85 -6.63 2.89 6.92
N GLN A 86 -5.72 2.60 7.88
CA GLN A 86 -5.96 1.77 9.05
C GLN A 86 -7.24 2.16 9.81
N PHE A 87 -7.42 3.45 10.11
CA PHE A 87 -8.61 3.92 10.83
C PHE A 87 -9.92 3.64 10.07
N HIS A 88 -9.91 3.71 8.73
CA HIS A 88 -11.08 3.33 7.93
C HIS A 88 -11.37 1.84 8.05
N LEU A 89 -10.33 1.00 8.01
CA LEU A 89 -10.46 -0.44 8.20
C LEU A 89 -11.00 -0.78 9.60
N GLU A 90 -10.50 -0.12 10.64
CA GLU A 90 -10.99 -0.27 12.01
C GLU A 90 -12.47 0.13 12.14
N LEU A 91 -12.87 1.24 11.52
CA LEU A 91 -14.28 1.65 11.46
C LEU A 91 -15.15 0.60 10.75
N PHE A 92 -14.68 0.01 9.65
CA PHE A 92 -15.42 -1.08 9.00
C PHE A 92 -15.54 -2.31 9.91
N LEU A 93 -14.49 -2.71 10.62
CA LEU A 93 -14.58 -3.81 11.58
C LEU A 93 -15.60 -3.56 12.70
N ARG A 94 -15.62 -2.33 13.23
CA ARG A 94 -16.50 -1.95 14.34
C ARG A 94 -17.95 -1.79 13.91
N THR A 95 -18.19 -1.31 12.68
CA THR A 95 -19.55 -0.98 12.20
C THR A 95 -20.19 -2.05 11.32
N LYS A 96 -19.41 -3.02 10.81
CA LYS A 96 -19.91 -4.09 9.94
C LYS A 96 -19.74 -5.45 10.62
N ASN A 97 -20.64 -6.37 10.28
CA ASN A 97 -20.56 -7.76 10.75
C ASN A 97 -19.52 -8.56 9.93
N VAL A 98 -18.25 -8.18 10.05
CA VAL A 98 -17.10 -8.79 9.36
C VAL A 98 -15.98 -9.06 10.35
N GLU A 99 -15.20 -10.11 10.11
CA GLU A 99 -14.08 -10.50 10.98
C GLU A 99 -12.74 -9.88 10.55
N SER A 100 -12.60 -9.57 9.27
CA SER A 100 -11.37 -9.06 8.67
C SER A 100 -11.68 -8.21 7.44
N VAL A 101 -10.98 -7.10 7.28
CA VAL A 101 -11.07 -6.18 6.14
C VAL A 101 -9.68 -5.76 5.72
N GLY A 102 -9.47 -5.46 4.45
CA GLY A 102 -8.19 -4.96 3.99
C GLY A 102 -8.21 -4.47 2.56
N TYR A 103 -7.07 -3.96 2.11
CA TYR A 103 -6.90 -3.41 0.76
C TYR A 103 -5.48 -3.65 0.25
N ILE A 104 -5.28 -3.44 -1.06
CA ILE A 104 -3.98 -3.06 -1.66
C ILE A 104 -4.21 -1.70 -2.31
N ALA A 105 -3.46 -0.67 -1.92
CA ALA A 105 -3.73 0.69 -2.35
C ALA A 105 -2.47 1.56 -2.35
N PRO A 106 -2.47 2.62 -3.18
CA PRO A 106 -1.44 3.65 -3.09
C PRO A 106 -1.64 4.52 -1.86
N THR A 107 -0.54 4.85 -1.21
CA THR A 107 -0.45 5.78 -0.08
C THR A 107 0.71 6.75 -0.27
N PHE A 108 0.71 7.82 0.52
CA PHE A 108 1.54 8.99 0.26
C PHE A 108 2.28 9.48 1.51
N ARG A 109 3.55 9.88 1.34
CA ARG A 109 4.36 10.52 2.37
C ARG A 109 5.01 11.81 1.83
N GLY A 110 4.93 12.87 2.61
CA GLY A 110 5.55 14.17 2.36
C GLY A 110 7.03 14.25 2.73
N GLU A 111 7.70 13.10 2.90
CA GLU A 111 9.13 12.99 3.23
C GLU A 111 10.03 13.30 2.03
N ASN A 112 11.33 13.53 2.28
CA ASN A 112 12.30 13.72 1.20
C ASN A 112 12.44 12.43 0.38
N VAL A 113 12.43 12.57 -0.95
CA VAL A 113 12.64 11.45 -1.88
C VAL A 113 14.12 11.11 -1.98
N ASP A 114 14.42 9.83 -1.91
CA ASP A 114 15.75 9.28 -2.20
C ASP A 114 15.63 8.03 -3.09
N GLU A 115 16.71 7.28 -3.25
CA GLU A 115 16.74 6.08 -4.09
C GLU A 115 15.90 4.90 -3.55
N ARG A 116 15.46 4.98 -2.29
CA ARG A 116 14.68 3.96 -1.56
C ARG A 116 13.29 4.44 -1.15
N HIS A 117 13.06 5.74 -1.08
CA HIS A 117 11.82 6.35 -0.58
C HIS A 117 11.19 7.25 -1.64
N LEU A 118 10.01 6.86 -2.12
CA LEU A 118 9.17 7.66 -3.01
C LEU A 118 8.03 8.31 -2.23
N HIS A 119 7.54 9.46 -2.70
CA HIS A 119 6.34 10.09 -2.13
C HIS A 119 5.10 9.22 -2.23
N GLN A 120 5.03 8.31 -3.20
CA GLN A 120 3.93 7.38 -3.39
C GLN A 120 4.48 5.96 -3.39
N PHE A 121 3.82 5.07 -2.66
CA PHE A 121 4.08 3.64 -2.66
C PHE A 121 2.77 2.87 -2.56
N ASN A 122 2.79 1.59 -2.92
CA ASN A 122 1.66 0.70 -2.71
C ASN A 122 1.99 -0.24 -1.55
N HIS A 123 1.02 -0.45 -0.67
CA HIS A 123 1.08 -1.52 0.31
C HIS A 123 -0.27 -2.22 0.42
N PHE A 124 -0.26 -3.37 1.07
CA PHE A 124 -1.48 -4.00 1.54
C PHE A 124 -1.58 -3.82 3.06
N GLU A 125 -2.79 -3.62 3.54
CA GLU A 125 -3.07 -3.46 4.97
C GLU A 125 -4.35 -4.22 5.30
N ILE A 126 -4.36 -4.84 6.47
CA ILE A 126 -5.46 -5.69 6.93
C ILE A 126 -5.68 -5.43 8.41
N GLU A 127 -6.94 -5.24 8.78
CA GLU A 127 -7.39 -5.20 10.16
C GLU A 127 -8.26 -6.41 10.44
N THR A 128 -8.06 -7.02 11.61
CA THR A 128 -8.77 -8.24 12.04
C THR A 128 -9.26 -8.12 13.49
N LYS A 129 -10.47 -8.60 13.78
CA LYS A 129 -11.00 -8.63 15.17
C LYS A 129 -10.25 -9.61 16.07
N LYS A 130 -9.79 -10.71 15.46
CA LYS A 130 -8.99 -11.73 16.13
C LYS A 130 -7.52 -11.39 15.93
N PRO A 131 -6.65 -11.66 16.91
CA PRO A 131 -5.21 -11.64 16.67
C PRO A 131 -4.90 -12.52 15.46
N LEU A 132 -3.91 -12.11 14.65
CA LEU A 132 -3.28 -13.04 13.72
C LEU A 132 -2.85 -14.24 14.56
N VAL A 133 -3.52 -15.39 14.36
CA VAL A 133 -3.09 -16.64 14.97
C VAL A 133 -1.64 -16.77 14.54
N GLU A 134 -0.74 -16.84 15.53
CA GLU A 134 0.69 -17.03 15.33
C GLU A 134 0.86 -17.92 14.12
N THR A 135 1.34 -17.37 13.00
CA THR A 135 1.56 -18.17 11.81
C THR A 135 2.47 -19.26 12.29
N LYS A 136 1.93 -20.48 12.47
CA LYS A 136 2.76 -21.66 12.69
C LYS A 136 3.84 -21.51 11.65
N LYS A 137 5.10 -21.46 12.10
CA LYS A 137 6.26 -21.62 11.22
C LYS A 137 6.02 -22.94 10.50
N ASN A 138 5.24 -22.90 9.43
CA ASN A 138 5.20 -23.96 8.47
C ASN A 138 6.56 -23.79 7.83
N ASP A 139 7.44 -24.71 8.21
CA ASP A 139 8.72 -24.96 7.57
C ASP A 139 8.46 -25.21 6.08
N TYR A 140 8.21 -24.14 5.32
CA TYR A 140 8.41 -24.14 3.89
C TYR A 140 9.90 -24.31 3.72
N LYS A 141 10.34 -25.57 3.69
CA LYS A 141 11.63 -25.94 3.12
C LYS A 141 11.62 -25.38 1.70
N LEU A 142 12.28 -24.23 1.53
CA LEU A 142 12.60 -23.57 0.26
C LEU A 142 13.42 -24.48 -0.69
N SER A 143 13.66 -25.75 -0.34
CA SER A 143 14.46 -26.72 -1.08
C SER A 143 13.72 -27.44 -2.22
N LYS A 144 12.51 -27.02 -2.61
CA LYS A 144 11.73 -27.68 -3.68
C LYS A 144 11.27 -26.78 -4.83
N ILE A 145 11.68 -25.51 -4.85
CA ILE A 145 11.39 -24.59 -5.98
C ILE A 145 12.54 -24.57 -7.01
N PHE A 146 13.68 -25.19 -6.70
CA PHE A 146 14.82 -25.33 -7.63
C PHE A 146 15.35 -26.77 -7.68
N SER A 147 14.48 -27.75 -7.96
CA SER A 147 14.88 -29.12 -8.30
C SER A 147 14.35 -29.50 -9.67
#